data_AF-M0NMF8-F1
#
_entry.id   AF-M0NMF8-F1
#
_cell.length_a   1.000
_cell.length_b   1.000
_cell.length_c   1.000
_cell.angle_alpha   90.00
_cell.angle_beta   90.00
_cell.angle_gamma   90.00
#
_symmetry.space_group_name_H-M   'P 1'
#
loop_
_entity.id
_entity.type
_entity.pdbx_description
1 polymer ?
#
loop_
_entity_poly.entity_id
_entity_poly.type
_entity_poly.pdbx_seq_one_letter_code
_entity_poly.pdbx_strand_id
1 'polypeptide(L)'
;MHDKGLSTNIGWQDKDAYGKSLSTRQRQRMQRLRTWNERFRTRDSKDRNLKQALGEIDRMASALGLPDNVRETASVIYRRALSENLLPGRSIEGVATAALYAAARQAGNPRSLDEFTAVSRVDKMELTRTYRYVIRELKLEIQPADPGSYVPRFVSRLDLSEETQRLARDLLDGAKQAGITSGKSPVGLAASAVYAAALLSNEKVTQSQVSAVADISEVTIRNRYKELLNASEGLTA
;
A
#
# COMPACT_ATOMS: atom_id res chain seq x y z
N MET A 1 -27.44 -1.90 2.93
CA MET A 1 -26.61 -2.23 4.11
C MET A 1 -27.46 -2.09 5.34
N HIS A 2 -27.95 -3.20 5.88
CA HIS A 2 -28.93 -3.17 6.97
C HIS A 2 -28.35 -2.64 8.30
N ASP A 3 -27.03 -2.58 8.45
CA ASP A 3 -26.36 -2.13 9.69
C ASP A 3 -25.40 -0.93 9.51
N LYS A 4 -25.63 -0.04 8.52
CA LYS A 4 -24.71 1.09 8.21
C LYS A 4 -23.23 0.68 7.99
N GLY A 5 -22.98 -0.58 7.61
CA GLY A 5 -21.63 -1.12 7.41
C GLY A 5 -20.94 -1.69 8.66
N LEU A 6 -21.60 -1.70 9.83
CA LEU A 6 -21.11 -2.31 11.05
C LEU A 6 -21.70 -3.72 11.20
N SER A 7 -20.90 -4.74 10.94
CA SER A 7 -21.40 -6.11 11.04
C SER A 7 -21.29 -6.66 12.45
N THR A 8 -22.36 -7.24 12.99
CA THR A 8 -22.29 -7.97 14.26
C THR A 8 -21.39 -9.20 14.11
N ASN A 9 -20.30 -9.23 14.88
CA ASN A 9 -19.39 -10.38 14.96
C ASN A 9 -19.58 -11.06 16.32
N ILE A 10 -20.11 -12.28 16.33
CA ILE A 10 -20.32 -13.05 17.56
C ILE A 10 -19.04 -13.83 17.81
N GLY A 11 -18.29 -13.43 18.85
CA GLY A 11 -17.01 -14.05 19.22
C GLY A 11 -17.10 -15.56 19.36
N TRP A 12 -16.04 -16.25 18.93
CA TRP A 12 -15.89 -17.71 19.00
C TRP A 12 -15.59 -18.21 20.42
N GLN A 13 -15.07 -17.32 21.26
CA GLN A 13 -14.78 -17.58 22.66
C GLN A 13 -16.11 -17.86 23.37
N ASP A 14 -16.27 -19.06 23.92
CA ASP A 14 -17.46 -19.48 24.65
C ASP A 14 -17.50 -18.86 26.06
N LYS A 15 -17.33 -17.54 26.10
CA LYS A 15 -17.32 -16.69 27.30
C LYS A 15 -18.34 -15.57 27.15
N ASP A 16 -18.89 -15.11 28.27
CA ASP A 16 -19.75 -13.93 28.30
C ASP A 16 -18.93 -12.62 28.33
N ALA A 17 -19.62 -11.47 28.34
CA ALA A 17 -19.00 -10.15 28.36
C ALA A 17 -18.16 -9.87 29.61
N TYR A 18 -18.36 -10.63 30.68
CA TYR A 18 -17.58 -10.55 31.92
C TYR A 18 -16.45 -11.59 31.97
N GLY A 19 -16.22 -12.33 30.87
CA GLY A 19 -15.16 -13.32 30.74
C GLY A 19 -15.47 -14.69 31.36
N LYS A 20 -16.69 -14.91 31.86
CA LYS A 20 -17.11 -16.18 32.47
C LYS A 20 -17.48 -17.20 31.40
N SER A 21 -17.07 -18.45 31.59
CA SER A 21 -17.39 -19.54 30.67
C SER A 21 -18.90 -19.77 30.56
N LEU A 22 -19.40 -19.90 29.34
CA LEU A 22 -20.81 -20.17 29.07
C LEU A 22 -21.20 -21.58 29.51
N SER A 23 -22.40 -21.73 30.09
CA SER A 23 -23.00 -23.06 30.35
C SER A 23 -23.22 -23.83 29.05
N THR A 24 -23.37 -25.16 29.14
CA THR A 24 -23.61 -26.03 27.97
C THR A 24 -24.81 -25.58 27.14
N ARG A 25 -25.91 -25.19 27.81
CA ARG A 25 -27.12 -24.68 27.14
C ARG A 25 -26.87 -23.34 26.44
N GLN A 26 -26.12 -22.43 27.08
CA GLN A 26 -25.75 -21.15 26.47
C GLN A 26 -24.80 -21.35 25.28
N ARG A 27 -23.82 -22.26 25.36
CA ARG A 27 -22.93 -22.61 24.25
C ARG A 27 -23.70 -23.11 23.03
N GLN A 28 -24.63 -24.04 23.22
CA GLN A 28 -25.48 -24.53 22.12
C GLN A 28 -26.32 -23.40 21.50
N ARG A 29 -26.88 -22.50 22.32
CA ARG A 29 -27.60 -21.31 21.83
C ARG A 29 -26.68 -20.38 21.03
N MET A 30 -25.48 -20.10 21.54
CA MET A 30 -24.50 -19.25 20.89
C MET A 30 -23.97 -19.84 19.59
N GLN A 31 -23.73 -21.15 19.54
CA GLN A 31 -23.38 -21.86 18.31
C GLN A 31 -24.47 -21.70 17.25
N ARG A 32 -25.75 -21.92 17.60
CA ARG A 32 -26.87 -21.68 16.67
C ARG A 32 -26.93 -20.24 16.20
N LEU A 33 -26.76 -19.27 17.11
CA LEU A 33 -26.74 -17.85 16.76
C LEU A 33 -25.57 -17.51 15.83
N ARG A 34 -24.37 -18.05 16.06
CA ARG A 34 -23.20 -17.90 15.15
C ARG A 34 -23.51 -18.49 13.77
N THR A 35 -24.05 -19.70 13.70
CA THR A 35 -24.44 -20.35 12.44
C THR A 35 -25.49 -19.53 11.68
N TRP A 36 -26.52 -19.04 12.37
CA TRP A 36 -27.55 -18.21 11.75
C TRP A 36 -27.01 -16.84 11.32
N ASN A 37 -26.21 -16.17 12.16
CA ASN A 37 -25.57 -14.90 11.84
C ASN A 37 -24.70 -15.02 10.58
N GLU A 38 -23.87 -16.07 10.49
CA GLU A 38 -23.05 -16.33 9.31
C GLU A 38 -23.91 -16.53 8.06
N ARG A 39 -24.95 -17.39 8.15
CA ARG A 39 -25.85 -17.67 7.02
C ARG A 39 -26.64 -16.44 6.56
N PHE A 40 -27.11 -15.61 7.49
CA PHE A 40 -27.83 -14.38 7.16
C PHE A 40 -26.90 -13.35 6.53
N ARG A 41 -25.68 -13.17 7.05
CA ARG A 41 -24.67 -12.27 6.48
C ARG A 41 -24.26 -12.67 5.07
N THR A 42 -24.31 -13.96 4.74
CA THR A 42 -23.98 -14.43 3.39
C THR A 42 -25.16 -14.40 2.41
N ARG A 43 -26.34 -13.87 2.77
CA ARG A 43 -27.49 -13.82 1.84
C ARG A 43 -27.38 -12.70 0.80
N ASP A 44 -26.91 -11.51 1.19
CA ASP A 44 -26.71 -10.39 0.27
C ASP A 44 -25.43 -10.60 -0.56
N SER A 45 -25.53 -10.44 -1.88
CA SER A 45 -24.38 -10.52 -2.78
C SER A 45 -23.36 -9.42 -2.48
N LYS A 46 -23.81 -8.25 -2.04
CA LYS A 46 -22.93 -7.15 -1.63
C LYS A 46 -22.14 -7.48 -0.36
N ASP A 47 -22.76 -8.17 0.60
CA ASP A 47 -22.08 -8.54 1.86
C ASP A 47 -21.05 -9.66 1.64
N ARG A 48 -21.35 -10.65 0.80
CA ARG A 48 -20.37 -11.68 0.39
C ARG A 48 -19.17 -11.07 -0.32
N ASN A 49 -19.45 -10.15 -1.24
CA ASN A 49 -18.44 -9.40 -1.98
C ASN A 49 -17.54 -8.59 -1.03
N LEU A 50 -18.13 -7.82 -0.13
CA LEU A 50 -17.39 -7.03 0.85
C LEU A 50 -16.52 -7.92 1.74
N LYS A 51 -17.05 -9.04 2.24
CA LYS A 51 -16.30 -9.99 3.07
C LYS A 51 -15.06 -10.52 2.33
N GLN A 52 -15.22 -10.91 1.06
CA GLN A 52 -14.12 -11.38 0.23
C GLN A 52 -13.07 -10.27 0.03
N ALA A 53 -13.51 -9.06 -0.33
CA ALA A 53 -12.62 -7.94 -0.58
C ALA A 53 -11.82 -7.52 0.66
N LEU A 54 -12.45 -7.48 1.84
CA LEU A 54 -11.76 -7.16 3.09
C LEU A 54 -10.70 -8.21 3.42
N GLY A 55 -10.98 -9.49 3.14
CA GLY A 55 -9.98 -10.56 3.26
C GLY A 55 -8.79 -10.39 2.29
N GLU A 56 -9.06 -9.99 1.04
CA GLU A 56 -7.99 -9.71 0.07
C GLU A 56 -7.16 -8.48 0.45
N ILE A 57 -7.79 -7.40 0.94
CA ILE A 57 -7.10 -6.21 1.47
C ILE A 57 -6.17 -6.63 2.61
N ASP A 58 -6.66 -7.40 3.58
CA ASP A 58 -5.88 -7.82 4.74
C ASP A 58 -4.69 -8.71 4.37
N ARG A 59 -4.90 -9.66 3.45
CA ARG A 59 -3.86 -10.52 2.89
C ARG A 59 -2.76 -9.71 2.21
N MET A 60 -3.12 -8.81 1.29
CA MET A 60 -2.15 -7.99 0.54
C MET A 60 -1.44 -6.98 1.44
N ALA A 61 -2.15 -6.34 2.36
CA ALA A 61 -1.56 -5.40 3.30
C ALA A 61 -0.56 -6.09 4.23
N SER A 62 -0.85 -7.31 4.68
CA SER A 62 0.08 -8.12 5.47
C SER A 62 1.33 -8.48 4.67
N ALA A 63 1.17 -8.93 3.43
CA ALA A 63 2.30 -9.25 2.55
C ALA A 63 3.21 -8.05 2.25
N LEU A 64 2.64 -6.83 2.16
CA LEU A 64 3.38 -5.60 1.89
C LEU A 64 3.89 -4.87 3.15
N GLY A 65 3.60 -5.41 4.34
CA GLY A 65 3.90 -4.77 5.63
C GLY A 65 3.26 -3.40 5.78
N LEU A 66 2.02 -3.23 5.29
CA LEU A 66 1.27 -1.99 5.41
C LEU A 66 0.61 -1.87 6.79
N PRO A 67 0.70 -0.69 7.43
CA PRO A 67 0.13 -0.43 8.75
C PRO A 67 -1.42 -0.45 8.74
N ASP A 68 -2.02 -0.63 9.90
CA ASP A 68 -3.48 -0.81 10.04
C ASP A 68 -4.29 0.39 9.53
N ASN A 69 -3.80 1.61 9.73
CA ASN A 69 -4.45 2.82 9.20
C ASN A 69 -4.62 2.78 7.66
N VAL A 70 -3.68 2.16 6.94
CA VAL A 70 -3.78 1.96 5.49
C VAL A 70 -4.87 0.93 5.16
N ARG A 71 -4.96 -0.15 5.93
CA ARG A 71 -5.99 -1.21 5.78
C ARG A 71 -7.40 -0.66 6.01
N GLU A 72 -7.56 0.15 7.05
CA GLU A 72 -8.81 0.80 7.40
C GLU A 72 -9.25 1.77 6.30
N THR A 73 -8.34 2.62 5.83
CA THR A 73 -8.58 3.56 4.73
C THR A 73 -8.97 2.83 3.45
N ALA A 74 -8.25 1.76 3.10
CA ALA A 74 -8.57 0.90 1.95
C ALA A 74 -9.98 0.30 2.07
N SER A 75 -10.35 -0.15 3.27
CA SER A 75 -11.68 -0.70 3.56
C SER A 75 -12.79 0.36 3.39
N VAL A 76 -12.53 1.61 3.77
CA VAL A 76 -13.44 2.75 3.54
C VAL A 76 -13.59 3.03 2.06
N ILE A 77 -12.49 3.12 1.31
CA ILE A 77 -12.50 3.33 -0.14
C ILE A 77 -13.29 2.22 -0.84
N TYR A 78 -13.06 0.95 -0.47
CA TYR A 78 -13.78 -0.18 -1.05
C TYR A 78 -15.28 -0.13 -0.75
N ARG A 79 -15.68 0.17 0.50
CA ARG A 79 -17.09 0.32 0.87
C ARG A 79 -17.77 1.43 0.07
N ARG A 80 -17.07 2.56 -0.18
CA ARG A 80 -17.56 3.64 -1.05
C ARG A 80 -17.74 3.18 -2.49
N ALA A 81 -16.76 2.48 -3.05
CA ALA A 81 -16.86 1.91 -4.40
C ALA A 81 -18.04 0.94 -4.55
N LEU A 82 -18.32 0.14 -3.51
CA LEU A 82 -19.46 -0.77 -3.47
C LEU A 82 -20.80 -0.03 -3.36
N SER A 83 -20.88 1.04 -2.55
CA SER A 83 -22.10 1.84 -2.43
C SER A 83 -22.43 2.62 -3.70
N GLU A 84 -21.40 3.11 -4.41
CA GLU A 84 -21.54 3.84 -5.68
C GLU A 84 -21.63 2.91 -6.91
N ASN A 85 -21.70 1.57 -6.68
CA ASN A 85 -21.86 0.56 -7.72
C ASN A 85 -20.75 0.58 -8.80
N LEU A 86 -19.49 0.74 -8.38
CA LEU A 86 -18.32 0.85 -9.27
C LEU A 86 -17.69 -0.50 -9.68
N LEU A 87 -18.15 -1.61 -9.08
CA LEU A 87 -17.62 -2.95 -9.27
C LEU A 87 -18.04 -3.68 -10.56
N PRO A 88 -19.22 -3.44 -11.18
CA PRO A 88 -19.61 -4.17 -12.38
C PRO A 88 -18.55 -4.10 -13.49
N GLY A 89 -18.20 -5.25 -14.05
CA GLY A 89 -17.16 -5.39 -15.07
C GLY A 89 -15.72 -5.41 -14.55
N ARG A 90 -15.53 -5.47 -13.22
CA ARG A 90 -14.21 -5.53 -12.57
C ARG A 90 -14.13 -6.66 -11.58
N SER A 91 -12.94 -7.22 -11.40
CA SER A 91 -12.69 -8.24 -10.39
C SER A 91 -12.79 -7.65 -8.97
N ILE A 92 -13.27 -8.44 -8.01
CA ILE A 92 -13.33 -8.06 -6.58
C ILE A 92 -11.94 -7.72 -6.08
N GLU A 93 -10.97 -8.58 -6.41
CA GLU A 93 -9.56 -8.38 -6.09
C GLU A 93 -9.01 -7.12 -6.78
N GLY A 94 -9.31 -6.86 -8.05
CA GLY A 94 -8.84 -5.65 -8.75
C GLY A 94 -9.26 -4.35 -8.08
N VAL A 95 -10.53 -4.26 -7.62
CA VAL A 95 -11.01 -3.08 -6.89
C VAL A 95 -10.40 -3.02 -5.48
N ALA A 96 -10.20 -4.16 -4.81
CA ALA A 96 -9.53 -4.24 -3.52
C ALA A 96 -8.06 -3.78 -3.60
N THR A 97 -7.31 -4.26 -4.59
CA THR A 97 -5.91 -3.87 -4.85
C THR A 97 -5.82 -2.39 -5.21
N ALA A 98 -6.73 -1.88 -6.03
CA ALA A 98 -6.80 -0.45 -6.36
C ALA A 98 -7.11 0.43 -5.14
N ALA A 99 -8.04 0.01 -4.29
CA ALA A 99 -8.38 0.71 -3.05
C ALA A 99 -7.21 0.72 -2.05
N LEU A 100 -6.50 -0.41 -1.92
CA LEU A 100 -5.32 -0.51 -1.06
C LEU A 100 -4.15 0.32 -1.58
N TYR A 101 -3.91 0.32 -2.89
CA TYR A 101 -2.90 1.16 -3.52
C TYR A 101 -3.20 2.66 -3.36
N ALA A 102 -4.46 3.07 -3.51
CA ALA A 102 -4.90 4.43 -3.24
C ALA A 102 -4.70 4.82 -1.77
N ALA A 103 -5.11 3.98 -0.83
CA ALA A 103 -4.94 4.21 0.60
C ALA A 103 -3.47 4.34 1.01
N ALA A 104 -2.60 3.46 0.49
CA ALA A 104 -1.17 3.49 0.77
C ALA A 104 -0.55 4.82 0.34
N ARG A 105 -0.95 5.35 -0.83
CA ARG A 105 -0.52 6.67 -1.29
C ARG A 105 -1.07 7.81 -0.45
N GLN A 106 -2.34 7.76 -0.05
CA GLN A 106 -2.94 8.80 0.80
C GLN A 106 -2.32 8.85 2.20
N ALA A 107 -1.91 7.71 2.74
CA ALA A 107 -1.28 7.60 4.05
C ALA A 107 0.23 7.92 4.05
N GLY A 108 0.81 8.34 2.91
CA GLY A 108 2.24 8.63 2.82
C GLY A 108 3.15 7.39 2.91
N ASN A 109 2.61 6.19 2.68
CA ASN A 109 3.37 4.94 2.62
C ASN A 109 3.23 4.30 1.24
N PRO A 110 3.65 4.98 0.17
CA PRO A 110 3.47 4.48 -1.18
C PRO A 110 4.31 3.22 -1.42
N ARG A 111 3.76 2.32 -2.24
CA ARG A 111 4.45 1.15 -2.79
C ARG A 111 4.47 1.28 -4.31
N SER A 112 5.41 0.64 -4.98
CA SER A 112 5.38 0.62 -6.45
C SER A 112 4.19 -0.22 -6.94
N LEU A 113 3.78 0.00 -8.19
CA LEU A 113 2.76 -0.85 -8.82
C LEU A 113 3.26 -2.30 -8.92
N ASP A 114 4.55 -2.50 -9.14
CA ASP A 114 5.14 -3.82 -9.28
C ASP A 114 5.06 -4.63 -7.97
N GLU A 115 5.28 -3.96 -6.83
CA GLU A 115 5.08 -4.56 -5.51
C GLU A 115 3.64 -5.02 -5.28
N PHE A 116 2.66 -4.23 -5.73
CA PHE A 116 1.26 -4.63 -5.66
C PHE A 116 0.93 -5.79 -6.59
N THR A 117 1.47 -5.83 -7.80
CA THR A 117 1.25 -6.94 -8.73
C THR A 117 1.94 -8.23 -8.28
N ALA A 118 3.00 -8.15 -7.47
CA ALA A 118 3.63 -9.33 -6.88
C ALA A 118 2.74 -10.04 -5.84
N VAL A 119 1.84 -9.31 -5.17
CA VAL A 119 0.94 -9.86 -4.13
C VAL A 119 -0.52 -9.99 -4.58
N SER A 120 -0.88 -9.40 -5.73
CA SER A 120 -2.21 -9.41 -6.31
C SER A 120 -2.27 -10.37 -7.49
N ARG A 121 -3.39 -11.07 -7.68
CA ARG A 121 -3.62 -11.93 -8.86
C ARG A 121 -4.10 -11.15 -10.10
N VAL A 122 -3.86 -9.84 -10.11
CA VAL A 122 -4.42 -8.91 -11.09
C VAL A 122 -3.27 -8.31 -11.89
N ASP A 123 -3.41 -8.33 -13.20
CA ASP A 123 -2.38 -7.81 -14.10
C ASP A 123 -2.14 -6.31 -13.88
N LYS A 124 -0.89 -5.87 -14.06
CA LYS A 124 -0.48 -4.47 -13.89
C LYS A 124 -1.37 -3.49 -14.67
N MET A 125 -1.76 -3.86 -15.88
CA MET A 125 -2.59 -3.03 -16.75
C MET A 125 -4.05 -2.95 -16.25
N GLU A 126 -4.62 -4.07 -15.78
CA GLU A 126 -5.96 -4.10 -15.17
C GLU A 126 -5.97 -3.27 -13.88
N LEU A 127 -4.98 -3.45 -13.02
CA LEU A 127 -4.82 -2.66 -11.79
C LEU A 127 -4.75 -1.17 -12.11
N THR A 128 -3.93 -0.78 -13.07
CA THR A 128 -3.75 0.62 -13.46
C THR A 128 -5.06 1.24 -13.97
N ARG A 129 -5.81 0.51 -14.82
CA ARG A 129 -7.12 0.96 -15.33
C ARG A 129 -8.14 1.09 -14.21
N THR A 130 -8.21 0.09 -13.34
CA THR A 130 -9.14 0.06 -12.20
C THR A 130 -8.84 1.18 -11.21
N TYR A 131 -7.56 1.39 -10.88
CA TYR A 131 -7.10 2.47 -10.03
C TYR A 131 -7.50 3.85 -10.56
N ARG A 132 -7.22 4.14 -11.84
CA ARG A 132 -7.62 5.42 -12.46
C ARG A 132 -9.13 5.62 -12.44
N TYR A 133 -9.88 4.55 -12.70
CA TYR A 133 -11.33 4.59 -12.65
C TYR A 133 -11.83 4.91 -11.24
N VAL A 134 -11.43 4.14 -10.23
CA VAL A 134 -11.86 4.31 -8.83
C VAL A 134 -11.54 5.71 -8.32
N ILE A 135 -10.35 6.23 -8.60
CA ILE A 135 -9.96 7.60 -8.19
C ILE A 135 -10.89 8.63 -8.78
N ARG A 136 -11.15 8.53 -10.09
CA ARG A 136 -11.94 9.51 -10.81
C ARG A 136 -13.39 9.50 -10.34
N GLU A 137 -14.00 8.32 -10.23
CA GLU A 137 -15.39 8.19 -9.83
C GLU A 137 -15.59 8.60 -8.36
N LEU A 138 -14.71 8.16 -7.45
CA LEU A 138 -14.80 8.52 -6.03
C LEU A 138 -14.23 9.91 -5.69
N LYS A 139 -13.70 10.64 -6.70
CA LYS A 139 -13.05 11.95 -6.57
C LYS A 139 -11.99 11.96 -5.48
N LEU A 140 -11.14 10.94 -5.44
CA LEU A 140 -10.08 10.85 -4.45
C LEU A 140 -8.96 11.82 -4.80
N GLU A 141 -8.64 12.71 -3.87
CA GLU A 141 -7.47 13.56 -3.97
C GLU A 141 -6.23 12.75 -3.59
N ILE A 142 -5.43 12.40 -4.59
CA ILE A 142 -4.19 11.64 -4.41
C ILE A 142 -3.06 12.39 -5.06
N GLN A 143 -2.16 12.91 -4.22
CA GLN A 143 -0.98 13.63 -4.68
C GLN A 143 0.02 12.67 -5.35
N PRO A 144 0.87 13.17 -6.27
CA PRO A 144 2.04 12.45 -6.74
C PRO A 144 2.84 11.87 -5.57
N ALA A 145 3.35 10.65 -5.72
CA ALA A 145 4.15 10.04 -4.67
C ALA A 145 5.45 10.82 -4.49
N ASP A 146 5.76 11.20 -3.26
CA ASP A 146 7.02 11.82 -2.92
C ASP A 146 8.16 10.78 -2.97
N PRO A 147 9.27 11.02 -3.71
CA PRO A 147 10.42 10.13 -3.72
C PRO A 147 10.97 9.86 -2.30
N GLY A 148 10.97 10.88 -1.44
CA GLY A 148 11.47 10.79 -0.06
C GLY A 148 10.77 9.71 0.77
N SER A 149 9.50 9.43 0.47
CA SER A 149 8.72 8.39 1.19
C SER A 149 9.23 6.97 0.96
N TYR A 150 10.00 6.71 -0.11
CA TYR A 150 10.58 5.39 -0.37
C TYR A 150 11.94 5.17 0.29
N VAL A 151 12.67 6.26 0.58
CA VAL A 151 14.06 6.23 1.06
C VAL A 151 14.23 5.39 2.34
N PRO A 152 13.42 5.54 3.40
CA PRO A 152 13.64 4.80 4.65
C PRO A 152 13.61 3.28 4.45
N ARG A 153 12.71 2.82 3.59
CA ARG A 153 12.57 1.41 3.30
C ARG A 153 13.72 0.87 2.46
N PHE A 154 14.18 1.63 1.47
CA PHE A 154 15.32 1.21 0.65
C PHE A 154 16.60 1.15 1.47
N VAL A 155 16.85 2.15 2.30
CA VAL A 155 17.96 2.16 3.28
C VAL A 155 17.87 0.94 4.19
N SER A 156 16.71 0.69 4.81
CA SER A 156 16.52 -0.44 5.72
C SER A 156 16.71 -1.80 5.02
N ARG A 157 16.23 -1.98 3.78
CA ARG A 157 16.41 -3.23 3.03
C ARG A 157 17.84 -3.46 2.53
N LEU A 158 18.62 -2.40 2.39
CA LEU A 158 20.02 -2.45 1.98
C LEU A 158 20.99 -2.46 3.17
N ASP A 159 20.47 -2.40 4.40
CA ASP A 159 21.24 -2.35 5.65
C ASP A 159 22.22 -1.16 5.70
N LEU A 160 21.75 0.01 5.25
CA LEU A 160 22.56 1.24 5.18
C LEU A 160 22.36 2.13 6.41
N SER A 161 23.34 2.98 6.67
CA SER A 161 23.33 3.86 7.85
C SER A 161 22.28 4.98 7.78
N GLU A 162 21.97 5.55 8.94
CA GLU A 162 21.15 6.77 9.02
C GLU A 162 21.80 7.96 8.31
N GLU A 163 23.13 8.01 8.23
CA GLU A 163 23.87 9.02 7.47
C GLU A 163 23.50 8.95 5.98
N THR A 164 23.56 7.74 5.40
CA THR A 164 23.11 7.49 4.02
C THR A 164 21.65 7.88 3.82
N GLN A 165 20.78 7.64 4.79
CA GLN A 165 19.38 8.06 4.72
C GLN A 165 19.22 9.59 4.66
N ARG A 166 19.97 10.32 5.49
CA ARG A 166 19.93 11.80 5.49
C ARG A 166 20.44 12.35 4.17
N LEU A 167 21.62 11.90 3.73
CA LEU A 167 22.21 12.32 2.46
C LEU A 167 21.29 12.03 1.26
N ALA A 168 20.61 10.88 1.25
CA ALA A 168 19.66 10.56 0.19
C ALA A 168 18.47 11.53 0.14
N ARG A 169 18.00 12.02 1.30
CA ARG A 169 16.95 13.05 1.35
C ARG A 169 17.49 14.40 0.88
N ASP A 170 18.68 14.80 1.32
CA ASP A 170 19.31 16.05 0.92
C ASP A 170 19.50 16.12 -0.60
N LEU A 171 19.92 15.01 -1.22
CA LEU A 171 20.04 14.90 -2.69
C LEU A 171 18.68 15.06 -3.40
N LEU A 172 17.60 14.48 -2.85
CA LEU A 172 16.26 14.62 -3.41
C LEU A 172 15.72 16.05 -3.28
N ASP A 173 15.99 16.70 -2.16
CA ASP A 173 15.59 18.08 -1.91
C ASP A 173 16.36 19.06 -2.81
N GLY A 174 17.68 18.87 -2.96
CA GLY A 174 18.50 19.63 -3.91
C GLY A 174 18.01 19.44 -5.35
N ALA A 175 17.69 18.20 -5.75
CA ALA A 175 17.13 17.92 -7.08
C ALA A 175 15.76 18.57 -7.31
N LYS A 176 14.93 18.65 -6.27
CA LYS A 176 13.63 19.32 -6.31
C LYS A 176 13.79 20.83 -6.47
N GLN A 177 14.73 21.44 -5.75
CA GLN A 177 15.06 22.87 -5.86
C GLN A 177 15.63 23.22 -7.24
N ALA A 178 16.46 22.34 -7.80
CA ALA A 178 17.02 22.49 -9.15
C ALA A 178 16.00 22.20 -10.27
N GLY A 179 14.77 21.77 -9.95
CA GLY A 179 13.71 21.51 -10.94
C GLY A 179 13.92 20.26 -11.80
N ILE A 180 14.88 19.39 -11.45
CA ILE A 180 15.25 18.23 -12.27
C ILE A 180 14.45 16.96 -11.94
N THR A 181 13.43 17.03 -11.08
CA THR A 181 12.60 15.88 -10.69
C THR A 181 11.36 15.68 -11.58
N SER A 182 10.99 16.67 -12.38
CA SER A 182 9.77 16.64 -13.20
C SER A 182 9.79 15.54 -14.26
N GLY A 183 8.66 14.84 -14.43
CA GLY A 183 8.49 13.76 -15.40
C GLY A 183 9.26 12.46 -15.09
N LYS A 184 9.97 12.39 -13.96
CA LYS A 184 10.74 11.20 -13.55
C LYS A 184 9.96 10.36 -12.55
N SER A 185 10.18 9.04 -12.60
CA SER A 185 9.57 8.10 -11.65
C SER A 185 10.05 8.39 -10.22
N PRO A 186 9.14 8.59 -9.24
CA PRO A 186 9.53 8.79 -7.84
C PRO A 186 10.35 7.65 -7.24
N VAL A 187 10.00 6.41 -7.60
CA VAL A 187 10.76 5.21 -7.19
C VAL A 187 12.18 5.26 -7.74
N GLY A 188 12.33 5.65 -9.01
CA GLY A 188 13.62 5.79 -9.67
C GLY A 188 14.50 6.88 -9.05
N LEU A 189 13.90 8.03 -8.72
CA LEU A 189 14.60 9.12 -8.03
C LEU A 189 15.08 8.66 -6.65
N ALA A 190 14.22 8.04 -5.86
CA ALA A 190 14.55 7.57 -4.51
C ALA A 190 15.67 6.51 -4.53
N ALA A 191 15.56 5.52 -5.40
CA ALA A 191 16.58 4.47 -5.55
C ALA A 191 17.94 5.06 -5.96
N SER A 192 17.92 6.02 -6.89
CA SER A 192 19.15 6.68 -7.36
C SER A 192 19.77 7.58 -6.31
N ALA A 193 18.96 8.25 -5.50
CA ALA A 193 19.41 9.06 -4.38
C ALA A 193 20.05 8.18 -3.29
N VAL A 194 19.44 7.02 -2.97
CA VAL A 194 20.02 6.06 -2.02
C VAL A 194 21.35 5.52 -2.53
N TYR A 195 21.45 5.18 -3.82
CA TYR A 195 22.71 4.74 -4.42
C TYR A 195 23.79 5.83 -4.37
N ALA A 196 23.46 7.06 -4.77
CA ALA A 196 24.38 8.19 -4.70
C ALA A 196 24.83 8.49 -3.28
N ALA A 197 23.90 8.51 -2.32
CA ALA A 197 24.19 8.75 -0.92
C ALA A 197 25.12 7.67 -0.34
N ALA A 198 24.90 6.39 -0.67
CA ALA A 198 25.78 5.30 -0.25
C ALA A 198 27.23 5.48 -0.77
N LEU A 199 27.39 5.98 -2.01
CA LEU A 199 28.72 6.31 -2.53
C LEU A 199 29.37 7.47 -1.75
N LEU A 200 28.61 8.50 -1.41
CA LEU A 200 29.10 9.67 -0.66
C LEU A 200 29.47 9.34 0.79
N SER A 201 28.74 8.42 1.43
CA SER A 201 29.01 7.92 2.79
C SER A 201 30.02 6.76 2.82
N ASN A 202 30.62 6.43 1.67
CA ASN A 202 31.61 5.35 1.53
C ASN A 202 31.08 3.96 1.93
N GLU A 203 29.78 3.73 1.77
CA GLU A 203 29.11 2.44 1.96
C GLU A 203 29.11 1.61 0.66
N LYS A 204 29.37 0.31 0.79
CA LYS A 204 29.51 -0.60 -0.36
C LYS A 204 28.14 -1.10 -0.82
N VAL A 205 27.59 -0.45 -1.85
CA VAL A 205 26.34 -0.87 -2.49
C VAL A 205 26.51 -0.89 -4.02
N THR A 206 26.03 -1.96 -4.65
CA THR A 206 26.00 -2.09 -6.11
C THR A 206 24.67 -1.60 -6.68
N GLN A 207 24.69 -1.14 -7.93
CA GLN A 207 23.45 -0.78 -8.66
C GLN A 207 22.48 -1.97 -8.74
N SER A 208 23.01 -3.19 -8.83
CA SER A 208 22.22 -4.42 -8.87
C SER A 208 21.46 -4.68 -7.57
N GLN A 209 22.09 -4.46 -6.41
CA GLN A 209 21.43 -4.55 -5.10
C GLN A 209 20.30 -3.52 -4.99
N VAL A 210 20.55 -2.27 -5.39
CA VAL A 210 19.52 -1.22 -5.37
C VAL A 210 18.38 -1.53 -6.34
N SER A 211 18.71 -2.01 -7.54
CA SER A 211 17.77 -2.46 -8.57
C SER A 211 16.83 -3.55 -8.03
N ALA A 212 17.38 -4.55 -7.33
CA ALA A 212 16.60 -5.64 -6.74
C ALA A 212 15.66 -5.15 -5.62
N VAL A 213 16.09 -4.17 -4.81
CA VAL A 213 15.28 -3.63 -3.71
C VAL A 213 14.17 -2.69 -4.18
N ALA A 214 14.45 -1.90 -5.22
CA ALA A 214 13.53 -0.90 -5.77
C ALA A 214 12.67 -1.41 -6.93
N ASP A 215 12.98 -2.59 -7.47
CA ASP A 215 12.35 -3.20 -8.65
C ASP A 215 12.34 -2.27 -9.87
N ILE A 216 13.53 -1.76 -10.21
CA ILE A 216 13.76 -0.89 -11.37
C ILE A 216 15.04 -1.27 -12.09
N SER A 217 15.17 -0.95 -13.38
CA SER A 217 16.40 -1.25 -14.12
C SER A 217 17.63 -0.52 -13.58
N GLU A 218 18.77 -1.22 -13.56
CA GLU A 218 20.08 -0.64 -13.23
C GLU A 218 20.43 0.58 -14.11
N VAL A 219 20.02 0.57 -15.39
CA VAL A 219 20.24 1.69 -16.32
C VAL A 219 19.52 2.95 -15.84
N THR A 220 18.32 2.80 -15.27
CA THR A 220 17.59 3.94 -14.68
C THR A 220 18.37 4.52 -13.51
N ILE A 221 18.87 3.66 -12.60
CA ILE A 221 19.70 4.10 -11.47
C ILE A 221 20.93 4.83 -11.99
N ARG A 222 21.65 4.21 -12.93
CA ARG A 222 22.90 4.73 -13.51
C ARG A 222 22.78 6.12 -14.11
N ASN A 223 21.70 6.38 -14.82
CA ASN A 223 21.48 7.68 -15.46
C ASN A 223 21.09 8.74 -14.44
N ARG A 224 20.23 8.39 -13.47
CA ARG A 224 19.65 9.34 -12.52
C ARG A 224 20.59 9.71 -11.38
N TYR A 225 21.42 8.80 -10.87
CA TYR A 225 22.33 9.14 -9.76
C TYR A 225 23.33 10.23 -10.19
N LYS A 226 23.81 10.19 -11.44
CA LYS A 226 24.70 11.22 -11.99
C LYS A 226 24.01 12.58 -12.06
N GLU A 227 22.76 12.63 -12.50
CA GLU A 227 21.97 13.85 -12.53
C GLU A 227 21.78 14.44 -11.12
N LEU A 228 21.55 13.60 -10.12
CA LEU A 228 21.41 14.02 -8.72
C LEU A 228 22.73 14.59 -8.16
N LEU A 229 23.86 13.93 -8.40
CA LEU A 229 25.17 14.41 -7.96
C LEU A 229 25.54 15.75 -8.60
N ASN A 230 25.36 15.88 -9.93
CA ASN A 230 25.63 17.13 -10.63
C ASN A 230 24.76 18.30 -10.11
N ALA A 231 23.51 18.02 -9.76
CA ALA A 231 22.63 19.03 -9.16
C ALA A 231 23.11 19.44 -7.76
N SER A 232 23.62 18.51 -6.95
CA SER A 232 24.16 18.84 -5.63
C SER A 232 25.46 19.65 -5.69
N GLU A 233 26.35 19.35 -6.64
CA GLU A 233 27.61 20.10 -6.82
C GLU A 233 27.34 21.56 -7.25
N GLY A 234 26.32 21.78 -8.09
CA GLY A 234 25.89 23.12 -8.51
C GLY A 234 25.25 23.98 -7.40
N LEU A 235 24.87 23.38 -6.26
CA LEU A 235 24.41 24.12 -5.07
C LEU A 235 25.57 24.52 -4.13
N THR A 236 26.74 23.89 -4.27
CA THR A 236 27.93 24.14 -3.43
C THR A 236 28.92 25.15 -4.02
N ALA A 237 28.68 25.63 -5.24
CA ALA A 237 29.47 26.65 -5.94
C ALA A 237 28.75 28.01 -5.93
#